data_AF-A0A417Q852-F1
#
_entry.id   AF-A0A417Q852-F1
#
_cell.length_a   1.000
_cell.length_b   1.000
_cell.length_c   1.000
_cell.angle_alpha   90.00
_cell.angle_beta   90.00
_cell.angle_gamma   90.00
#
_symmetry.space_group_name_H-M   'P 1'
#
loop_
_entity.id
_entity.type
_entity.pdbx_description
1 polymer ?
#
loop_
_entity_poly.entity_id
_entity_poly.type
_entity_poly.pdbx_seq_one_letter_code
_entity_poly.pdbx_strand_id
1 'polypeptide(L)' 'TVGATTAFAAGDPLSVINNLSTFIFSLIRAIGLILLGFGVVQVGLSLKSHDPSQRANGFLTLAGGVIITFAKEILDLIMA' A
#
# COMPACT_ATOMS: atom_id res chain seq x y z
N THR A 1 -16.36 3.33 -16.39
CA THR A 1 -15.27 4.21 -16.88
C THR A 1 -14.48 4.69 -15.68
N VAL A 2 -13.27 4.19 -15.48
CA VAL A 2 -12.35 4.72 -14.45
C VAL A 2 -11.79 6.01 -15.04
N GLY A 3 -12.15 7.16 -14.45
CA GLY A 3 -11.72 8.47 -14.91
C GLY A 3 -10.22 8.65 -14.66
N ALA A 4 -9.40 8.47 -15.69
CA ALA A 4 -8.02 8.94 -15.68
C ALA A 4 -8.05 10.46 -15.84
N THR A 5 -7.98 11.18 -14.72
CA THR A 5 -7.75 12.64 -14.74
C THR A 5 -6.34 12.89 -15.26
N THR A 6 -6.23 13.44 -16.46
CA THR A 6 -4.96 13.87 -17.05
C THR A 6 -4.37 14.99 -16.21
N ALA A 7 -3.15 14.80 -15.68
CA ALA A 7 -2.42 15.83 -14.95
C ALA A 7 -1.98 16.93 -15.92
N PHE A 8 -2.73 18.03 -15.97
CA PHE A 8 -2.32 19.24 -16.68
C PHE A 8 -1.18 19.92 -15.90
N ALA A 9 -0.04 20.14 -16.57
CA ALA A 9 1.01 21.05 -16.09
C ALA A 9 0.61 22.50 -16.44
N ALA A 10 -0.42 23.03 -15.79
CA ALA A 10 -0.79 24.44 -15.86
C ALA A 10 -0.64 25.06 -14.47
N GLY A 11 0.59 25.37 -14.08
CA GLY A 11 0.91 25.94 -12.77
C GLY A 11 2.33 25.63 -12.33
N ASP A 12 2.90 26.54 -11.54
CA ASP A 12 4.25 26.54 -10.94
C ASP A 12 4.87 25.13 -10.75
N PRO A 13 6.09 24.85 -11.27
CA PRO A 13 6.72 23.52 -11.26
C PRO A 13 6.74 22.80 -9.90
N LEU A 14 6.74 23.53 -8.78
CA LEU A 14 6.64 22.95 -7.44
C LEU A 14 5.30 22.23 -7.20
N SER A 15 4.20 22.74 -7.77
CA SER A 15 2.87 22.13 -7.68
C SER A 15 2.81 20.79 -8.41
N VAL A 16 3.45 20.69 -9.58
CA VAL A 16 3.52 19.44 -10.35
C VAL A 16 4.25 18.35 -9.56
N ILE A 17 5.36 18.71 -8.92
CA ILE A 17 6.15 17.78 -8.09
C ILE A 17 5.33 17.31 -6.86
N ASN A 18 4.60 18.21 -6.20
CA ASN A 18 3.76 17.84 -5.05
C ASN A 18 2.59 16.92 -5.43
N ASN A 19 1.96 17.17 -6.59
CA ASN A 19 0.92 16.30 -7.12
C ASN A 19 1.47 14.92 -7.49
N LEU A 20 2.68 14.87 -8.07
CA LEU A 20 3.37 13.61 -8.36
C LEU A 20 3.70 12.85 -7.07
N SER A 21 4.23 13.51 -6.04
CA SER A 21 4.49 12.88 -4.73
C SER A 21 3.22 12.25 -4.14
N THR A 22 2.11 13.01 -4.16
CA THR A 22 0.80 12.53 -3.70
C THR A 22 0.32 11.32 -4.52
N PHE A 23 0.51 11.35 -5.83
CA PHE A 23 0.19 10.23 -6.71
C PHE A 23 1.03 8.99 -6.40
N ILE A 24 2.35 9.12 -6.23
CA ILE A 24 3.23 7.99 -5.90
C ILE A 24 2.85 7.39 -4.53
N PHE A 25 2.57 8.21 -3.52
CA PHE A 25 2.09 7.70 -2.23
C PHE A 25 0.74 6.99 -2.32
N SER A 26 -0.14 7.42 -3.23
CA SER A 26 -1.40 6.72 -3.49
C SER A 26 -1.19 5.33 -4.11
N LEU A 27 -0.19 5.18 -4.99
CA LEU A 27 0.19 3.89 -5.56
C LEU A 27 0.81 2.96 -4.51
N ILE A 28 1.71 3.48 -3.66
CA ILE A 28 2.31 2.71 -2.55
C ILE A 28 1.22 2.19 -1.60
N ARG A 29 0.25 3.04 -1.24
CA ARG A 29 -0.89 2.65 -0.40
C ARG A 29 -1.73 1.57 -1.08
N ALA A 30 -2.00 1.69 -2.38
CA ALA A 30 -2.74 0.68 -3.14
C ALA A 30 -2.01 -0.67 -3.15
N ILE A 31 -0.68 -0.68 -3.29
CA ILE A 31 0.14 -1.90 -3.19
C ILE A 31 0.04 -2.53 -1.79
N GLY A 32 0.06 -1.72 -0.73
CA GLY A 32 -0.14 -2.18 0.65
C GLY A 32 -1.47 -2.90 0.85
N LEU A 33 -2.57 -2.36 0.30
CA LEU A 33 -3.90 -2.98 0.33
C LEU A 33 -3.96 -4.30 -0.44
N ILE A 34 -3.25 -4.41 -1.57
CA ILE A 34 -3.17 -5.66 -2.34
C ILE A 34 -2.41 -6.73 -1.56
N LEU A 35 -1.29 -6.38 -0.93
CA LEU A 35 -0.50 -7.30 -0.09
C LEU A 35 -1.28 -7.77 1.13
N LEU A 36 -2.10 -6.88 1.72
CA LEU A 36 -3.06 -7.25 2.77
C LEU A 36 -4.04 -8.32 2.28
N GLY A 37 -4.66 -8.11 1.11
CA GLY A 37 -5.56 -9.12 0.52
C GLY A 37 -4.86 -10.47 0.29
N PHE A 38 -3.62 -10.45 -0.21
CA PHE A 38 -2.83 -11.66 -0.44
C PHE A 38 -2.44 -12.36 0.87
N GLY A 39 -2.04 -11.60 1.90
CA GLY A 39 -1.73 -12.13 3.22
C GLY A 39 -2.93 -12.79 3.89
N VAL A 40 -4.14 -12.22 3.74
CA VAL A 40 -5.38 -12.82 4.29
C VAL A 40 -5.65 -14.17 3.63
N VAL A 41 -5.50 -14.27 2.30
CA VAL A 41 -5.70 -15.53 1.57
C VAL A 41 -4.71 -16.60 2.03
N GLN A 42 -3.43 -16.23 2.20
CA GLN A 42 -2.42 -17.16 2.71
C GLN A 42 -2.74 -17.66 4.13
N VAL A 43 -3.14 -16.76 5.03
CA VAL A 43 -3.59 -17.15 6.38
C VAL A 43 -4.85 -18.02 6.31
N GLY A 44 -5.83 -17.68 5.48
CA GLY A 44 -7.07 -18.45 5.33
C GLY A 44 -6.83 -19.88 4.82
N LEU A 45 -5.95 -20.05 3.84
CA LEU A 45 -5.56 -21.37 3.34
C LEU A 45 -4.78 -22.16 4.41
N SER A 46 -3.92 -21.49 5.17
CA SER A 46 -3.13 -22.11 6.25
C SER A 46 -3.95 -22.58 7.46
N LEU A 47 -5.15 -22.01 7.66
CA LEU A 47 -6.11 -22.51 8.65
C LEU A 47 -6.73 -23.84 8.20
N LYS A 48 -7.03 -23.98 6.90
CA LYS A 48 -7.55 -25.22 6.30
C LYS A 48 -6.50 -26.34 6.26
N SER A 49 -5.23 -26.02 5.98
CA SER A 49 -4.16 -27.02 5.82
C SER A 49 -3.42 -27.37 7.12
N HIS A 50 -3.75 -26.75 8.25
CA HIS A 50 -3.10 -26.95 9.56
C HIS A 50 -1.57 -26.77 9.56
N ASP A 51 -1.03 -26.08 8.56
CA ASP A 51 0.41 -25.89 8.36
C ASP A 51 0.91 -24.60 9.05
N PRO A 52 1.75 -24.70 10.10
CA PRO A 52 2.24 -23.55 10.84
C PRO A 52 3.08 -22.58 9.99
N SER A 53 3.76 -23.09 8.97
CA SER A 53 4.67 -22.30 8.12
C SER A 53 3.90 -21.34 7.21
N GLN A 54 2.78 -21.79 6.65
CA GLN A 54 1.90 -20.93 5.84
C GLN A 54 1.18 -19.88 6.68
N ARG A 55 0.88 -20.18 7.96
CA ARG A 55 0.32 -19.20 8.91
C ARG A 55 1.33 -18.09 9.15
N ALA A 56 2.56 -18.45 9.48
CA ALA A 56 3.63 -17.50 9.75
C ALA A 56 3.93 -16.62 8.52
N ASN A 57 4.08 -17.21 7.33
CA ASN A 57 4.37 -16.47 6.10
C ASN A 57 3.20 -15.57 5.67
N GLY A 58 1.96 -16.05 5.82
CA GLY A 58 0.76 -15.24 5.62
C GLY A 58 0.69 -14.06 6.57
N PHE A 59 1.01 -14.26 7.86
CA PHE A 59 1.02 -13.19 8.86
C PHE A 59 2.13 -12.15 8.62
N LEU A 60 3.32 -12.58 8.19
CA LEU A 60 4.41 -11.67 7.82
C LEU A 60 4.01 -10.82 6.61
N THR A 61 3.32 -11.41 5.63
CA THR A 61 2.80 -10.69 4.47
C THR A 61 1.73 -9.67 4.88
N LEU A 62 0.85 -10.04 5.81
CA LEU A 62 -0.13 -9.14 6.39
C LEU A 62 0.54 -7.95 7.10
N ALA A 63 1.49 -8.22 7.98
CA ALA A 63 2.21 -7.18 8.72
C ALA A 63 2.96 -6.22 7.78
N GLY A 64 3.65 -6.76 6.77
CA GLY A 64 4.29 -5.95 5.73
C GLY A 64 3.30 -5.11 4.93
N GLY A 65 2.15 -5.70 4.57
CA GLY A 65 1.05 -5.00 3.89
C GLY A 65 0.51 -3.83 4.72
N VAL A 66 0.26 -4.02 6.03
CA VAL A 66 -0.16 -2.93 6.94
C VAL A 66 0.86 -1.78 6.91
N ILE A 67 2.14 -2.07 7.14
CA ILE A 67 3.20 -1.05 7.20
C ILE A 67 3.28 -0.26 5.89
N ILE A 68 3.24 -0.94 4.74
CA ILE A 68 3.28 -0.30 3.42
C ILE A 68 2.05 0.58 3.20
N THR A 69 0.87 0.13 3.63
CA THR A 69 -0.39 0.88 3.48
C THR A 69 -0.34 2.23 4.23
N PHE A 70 0.32 2.24 5.38
CA PHE A 70 0.47 3.43 6.23
C PHE A 70 1.82 4.15 6.05
N ALA A 71 2.63 3.79 5.05
CA ALA A 71 3.98 4.36 4.87
C ALA A 71 3.99 5.90 4.78
N LYS A 72 2.98 6.51 4.13
CA LYS A 72 2.84 7.97 4.05
C LYS A 72 2.53 8.59 5.42
N GLU A 73 1.61 7.99 6.18
CA GLU A 73 1.25 8.48 7.51
C GLU A 73 2.40 8.31 8.51
N ILE A 74 3.17 7.22 8.40
CA ILE A 74 4.38 7.00 9.19
C ILE A 74 5.44 8.06 8.86
N LEU A 75 5.63 8.37 7.57
CA LEU A 75 6.58 9.39 7.14
C LEU A 75 6.21 10.77 7.67
N ASP A 76 4.95 11.16 7.52
CA ASP A 76 4.43 12.43 8.03
C ASP A 76 4.56 12.53 9.55
N LEU A 77 4.36 11.42 10.28
CA LEU A 77 4.49 11.38 11.75
C LEU A 77 5.94 11.49 12.23
N ILE A 78 6.92 11.03 11.46
CA ILE A 78 8.35 11.16 11.80
C ILE A 78 8.89 12.54 11.40
N MET A 79 8.34 13.14 10.33
CA MET A 79 8.73 14.46 9.85
C MET A 79 8.02 15.62 10.57
N ALA A 80 7.01 15.32 11.38
CA ALA A 80 6.34 16.26 12.28
C ALA A 80 7.19 16.54 13.53
#